data_AF-A0ABD3G971-F1
#
_entry.id   AF-A0ABD3G971-F1
#
_cell.length_a   1.000
_cell.length_b   1.000
_cell.length_c   1.000
_cell.angle_alpha   90.00
_cell.angle_beta   90.00
_cell.angle_gamma   90.00
#
_symmetry.space_group_name_H-M   'P 1'
#
loop_
_entity.id
_entity.type
_entity.pdbx_description
1 polymer ?
#
loop_
_entity_poly.entity_id
_entity_poly.type
_entity_poly.pdbx_seq_one_letter_code
_entity_poly.pdbx_strand_id
1 'polypeptide(L)'
;MEKFFLPVSSDEHFREIDRDVREQLRLQSELELEVLSLNRECGSDVESADNRRKKKVRGRPSSSFTIDELLGFSPRRAVELLKKRFKGPVGEKSKFGGLNESTLRHWIDKDRQHLTPRINKLIKNPLFAGYVDRGLVLRKGLVGPQPPEIPVKFRRGAGRLGQFGPSVWSGKPELESEFVELLEAQRNVGCTLNSVVIQCLLRGFLLSKYPEILTCGGGPFQCSRTWVKRWVREKLGWSFRQSTTAAWKLPEDWELQGKLMASRLAYLVLSHKIPRSLVVIYSRTWILVTCVRVIFRY
;
A
#
# COMPACT_ATOMS: atom_id res chain seq x y z
N MET A 1 23.90 -7.53 37.90
CA MET A 1 22.98 -6.56 37.26
C MET A 1 23.59 -5.18 37.46
N GLU A 2 24.59 -4.84 36.64
CA GLU A 2 25.24 -3.52 36.68
C GLU A 2 24.38 -2.51 35.91
N LYS A 3 24.00 -1.43 36.57
CA LYS A 3 23.28 -0.32 35.95
C LYS A 3 24.30 0.60 35.29
N PHE A 4 24.36 0.58 33.96
CA PHE A 4 25.04 1.62 33.18
C PHE A 4 24.23 2.93 33.31
N PHE A 5 24.68 3.82 34.18
CA PHE A 5 24.35 5.24 34.08
C PHE A 5 25.30 5.86 33.06
N LEU A 6 24.76 6.25 31.90
CA LEU A 6 25.50 7.12 31.00
C LEU A 6 25.65 8.48 31.69
N PRO A 7 26.86 9.07 31.71
CA PRO A 7 27.05 10.41 32.24
C PRO A 7 26.17 11.37 31.44
N VAL A 8 25.36 12.13 32.16
CA VAL A 8 24.59 13.24 31.59
C VAL A 8 25.61 14.21 31.01
N SER A 9 25.68 14.24 29.68
CA SER A 9 26.47 15.20 28.92
C SER A 9 26.11 16.60 29.42
N SER A 10 27.15 17.38 29.75
CA SER A 10 27.06 18.69 30.38
C SER A 10 26.10 19.61 29.63
N ASP A 11 25.39 20.48 30.36
CA ASP A 11 24.54 21.56 29.83
C ASP A 11 25.21 22.38 28.72
N GLU A 12 26.54 22.37 28.66
CA GLU A 12 27.36 23.01 27.65
C GLU A 12 27.12 22.46 26.24
N HIS A 13 26.94 21.14 26.08
CA HIS A 13 26.67 20.52 24.78
C HIS A 13 25.28 20.93 24.25
N PHE A 14 24.29 21.04 25.13
CA PHE A 14 22.96 21.54 24.75
C PHE A 14 22.99 23.02 24.37
N ARG A 15 23.81 23.84 25.04
CA ARG A 15 24.00 25.26 24.69
C ARG A 15 24.69 25.43 23.33
N GLU A 16 25.64 24.57 23.01
CA GLU A 16 26.32 24.57 21.71
C GLU A 16 25.35 24.17 20.59
N ILE A 17 24.55 23.12 20.78
CA ILE A 17 23.49 22.74 19.84
C ILE A 17 22.46 23.87 19.67
N ASP A 18 22.05 24.54 20.76
CA ASP A 18 21.10 25.66 20.68
C ASP A 18 21.69 26.85 19.91
N ARG A 19 23.00 27.10 20.07
CA ARG A 19 23.71 28.15 19.31
C ARG A 19 23.75 27.83 17.82
N ASP A 20 24.16 26.62 17.46
CA ASP A 20 24.24 26.17 16.06
C ASP A 20 22.87 26.18 15.38
N VAL A 21 21.83 25.76 16.10
CA VAL A 21 20.44 25.82 15.61
C VAL A 21 20.03 27.26 15.38
N ARG A 22 20.29 28.19 16.31
CA ARG A 22 19.96 29.62 16.12
C ARG A 22 20.69 30.24 14.93
N GLU A 23 21.95 29.88 14.71
CA GLU A 23 22.72 30.39 13.57
C GLU A 23 22.17 29.86 12.24
N GLN A 24 21.84 28.57 12.15
CA GLN A 24 21.21 28.00 10.95
C GLN A 24 19.86 28.67 10.64
N LEU A 25 19.10 29.03 11.67
CA LEU A 25 17.80 29.71 11.50
C LEU A 25 17.94 31.15 11.05
N ARG A 26 18.97 31.84 11.53
CA ARG A 26 19.29 33.19 11.06
C ARG A 26 19.57 33.17 9.55
N LEU A 27 20.41 32.25 9.11
CA LEU A 27 20.75 32.08 7.69
C LEU A 27 19.54 31.67 6.85
N GLN A 28 18.67 30.79 7.36
CA GLN A 28 17.44 30.40 6.66
C GLN A 28 16.47 31.58 6.53
N SER A 29 16.30 32.39 7.58
CA SER A 29 15.46 33.60 7.54
C SER A 29 15.98 34.64 6.54
N GLU A 30 17.30 34.82 6.44
CA GLU A 30 17.92 35.71 5.46
C GLU A 30 17.61 35.24 4.03
N LEU A 31 17.71 33.93 3.77
CA LEU A 31 17.39 33.32 2.47
C LEU A 31 15.89 33.43 2.12
N GLU A 32 14.99 33.20 3.08
CA GLU A 32 13.55 33.31 2.85
C GLU A 32 13.13 34.75 2.51
N LEU A 33 13.76 35.76 3.12
CA LEU A 33 13.53 37.16 2.79
C LEU A 33 13.99 37.50 1.36
N GLU A 34 15.13 36.94 0.93
CA GLU A 34 15.65 37.09 -0.43
C GLU A 34 14.73 36.42 -1.47
N VAL A 35 14.21 35.22 -1.17
CA VAL A 35 13.25 34.53 -2.04
C VAL A 35 11.92 35.30 -2.12
N LEU A 36 11.46 35.86 -1.00
CA LEU A 36 10.24 36.67 -0.98
C LEU A 36 10.40 37.99 -1.73
N SER A 37 11.57 38.63 -1.70
CA SER A 37 11.82 39.82 -2.52
C SER A 37 11.80 39.47 -4.00
N LEU A 38 12.44 38.38 -4.39
CA LEU A 38 12.43 37.90 -5.79
C LEU A 38 11.03 37.52 -6.28
N ASN A 39 10.21 36.91 -5.42
CA ASN A 39 8.85 36.51 -5.78
C ASN A 39 7.88 37.70 -5.88
N ARG A 40 8.09 38.79 -5.13
CA ARG A 40 7.29 40.01 -5.29
C ARG A 40 7.47 40.68 -6.64
N GLU A 41 8.61 40.44 -7.29
CA GLU A 41 8.88 40.97 -8.62
C GLU A 41 8.22 40.16 -9.75
N CYS A 42 7.71 38.96 -9.48
CA CYS A 42 7.41 37.98 -10.54
C CYS A 42 5.95 37.47 -10.67
N GLY A 43 4.96 37.88 -9.87
CA GLY A 43 3.66 37.20 -9.96
C GLY A 43 2.45 37.92 -9.39
N SER A 44 1.79 38.72 -10.23
CA SER A 44 0.35 38.96 -10.15
C SER A 44 -0.35 38.07 -11.16
N ASP A 45 -1.39 37.37 -10.69
CA ASP A 45 -2.45 36.67 -11.43
C ASP A 45 -2.43 35.14 -11.27
N VAL A 46 -3.64 34.61 -11.08
CA VAL A 46 -4.05 33.20 -10.98
C VAL A 46 -4.20 32.64 -9.55
N GLU A 47 -5.37 32.89 -8.94
CA GLU A 47 -5.96 31.91 -8.02
C GLU A 47 -7.50 32.00 -8.02
N SER A 48 -8.17 31.04 -8.67
CA SER A 48 -9.61 30.82 -8.47
C SER A 48 -9.99 29.35 -8.74
N ALA A 49 -10.87 28.87 -7.85
CA ALA A 49 -11.73 27.70 -7.95
C ALA A 49 -11.12 26.29 -7.77
N ASP A 50 -11.24 25.72 -6.56
CA ASP A 50 -11.66 24.33 -6.43
C ASP A 50 -12.12 23.97 -5.00
N ASN A 51 -13.42 23.82 -4.75
CA ASN A 51 -13.90 23.31 -3.46
C ASN A 51 -15.32 22.73 -3.50
N ARG A 52 -15.54 21.60 -4.18
CA ARG A 52 -16.70 20.72 -3.91
C ARG A 52 -16.38 19.26 -4.21
N ARG A 53 -16.14 18.41 -3.19
CA ARG A 53 -16.80 17.08 -3.05
C ARG A 53 -16.31 16.19 -1.89
N LYS A 54 -17.33 15.52 -1.30
CA LYS A 54 -17.38 14.16 -0.70
C LYS A 54 -17.24 14.01 0.82
N LYS A 55 -18.40 13.77 1.44
CA LYS A 55 -18.57 13.05 2.72
C LYS A 55 -19.11 11.65 2.38
N LYS A 56 -18.40 10.57 2.73
CA LYS A 56 -18.88 9.18 2.54
C LYS A 56 -18.98 8.48 3.90
N VAL A 57 -20.20 8.08 4.24
CA VAL A 57 -20.62 7.40 5.48
C VAL A 57 -20.09 5.95 5.49
N ARG A 58 -19.56 5.48 6.63
CA ARG A 58 -19.13 4.09 6.84
C ARG A 58 -20.22 3.32 7.59
N GLY A 59 -20.82 2.32 6.94
CA GLY A 59 -21.76 1.38 7.56
C GLY A 59 -21.05 0.27 8.35
N ARG A 60 -21.72 -0.21 9.41
CA ARG A 60 -21.29 -1.38 10.22
C ARG A 60 -21.43 -2.67 9.39
N PRO A 61 -20.45 -3.59 9.41
CA PRO A 61 -20.56 -4.85 8.69
C PRO A 61 -21.60 -5.78 9.33
N SER A 62 -22.37 -6.45 8.47
CA SER A 62 -23.37 -7.47 8.83
C SER A 62 -22.76 -8.65 9.61
N SER A 63 -23.58 -9.32 10.42
CA SER A 63 -23.18 -10.37 11.38
C SER A 63 -22.95 -11.77 10.75
N SER A 64 -23.22 -11.93 9.46
CA SER A 64 -22.96 -13.17 8.69
C SER A 64 -22.10 -12.88 7.48
N PHE A 65 -21.16 -13.77 7.16
CA PHE A 65 -20.47 -13.73 5.88
C PHE A 65 -20.39 -15.11 5.23
N THR A 66 -20.46 -15.16 3.90
CA THR A 66 -20.31 -16.40 3.11
C THR A 66 -18.84 -16.76 2.90
N ILE A 67 -18.55 -17.97 2.43
CA ILE A 67 -17.16 -18.37 2.09
C ILE A 67 -16.64 -17.52 0.93
N ASP A 68 -17.50 -17.18 -0.02
CA ASP A 68 -17.13 -16.32 -1.14
C ASP A 68 -16.79 -14.90 -0.68
N GLU A 69 -17.52 -14.37 0.31
CA GLU A 69 -17.16 -13.10 0.96
C GLU A 69 -15.84 -13.20 1.72
N LEU A 70 -15.59 -14.32 2.43
CA LEU A 70 -14.31 -14.56 3.10
C LEU A 70 -13.13 -14.58 2.09
N LEU A 71 -13.34 -15.19 0.93
CA LEU A 71 -12.38 -15.25 -0.18
C LEU A 71 -12.17 -13.91 -0.90
N GLY A 72 -13.13 -12.98 -0.77
CA GLY A 72 -13.00 -11.60 -1.25
C GLY A 72 -12.10 -10.72 -0.38
N PHE A 73 -11.80 -11.13 0.86
CA PHE A 73 -10.88 -10.41 1.73
C PHE A 73 -9.42 -10.84 1.51
N SER A 74 -8.48 -9.94 1.86
CA SER A 74 -7.07 -10.33 1.94
C SER A 74 -6.89 -11.51 2.94
N PRO A 75 -5.95 -12.44 2.71
CA PRO A 75 -5.74 -13.58 3.59
C PRO A 75 -5.55 -13.19 5.06
N ARG A 76 -4.79 -12.12 5.33
CA ARG A 76 -4.65 -11.55 6.68
C ARG A 76 -6.00 -11.17 7.29
N ARG A 77 -6.85 -10.46 6.53
CA ARG A 77 -8.16 -10.00 7.00
C ARG A 77 -9.13 -11.18 7.20
N ALA A 78 -9.09 -12.17 6.33
CA ALA A 78 -9.86 -13.41 6.49
C ALA A 78 -9.47 -14.16 7.77
N VAL A 79 -8.17 -14.31 8.05
CA VAL A 79 -7.69 -14.91 9.31
C VAL A 79 -8.15 -14.11 10.53
N GLU A 80 -8.08 -12.77 10.49
CA GLU A 80 -8.58 -11.92 11.57
C GLU A 80 -10.08 -12.10 11.82
N LEU A 81 -10.90 -12.13 10.76
CA LEU A 81 -12.34 -12.32 10.86
C LEU A 81 -12.69 -13.71 11.43
N LEU A 82 -11.98 -14.76 10.99
CA LEU A 82 -12.12 -16.11 11.52
C LEU A 82 -11.73 -16.15 13.01
N LYS A 83 -10.54 -15.63 13.36
CA LYS A 83 -10.09 -15.59 14.77
C LYS A 83 -11.03 -14.78 15.65
N LYS A 84 -11.58 -13.67 15.15
CA LYS A 84 -12.50 -12.81 15.90
C LYS A 84 -13.86 -13.47 16.11
N ARG A 85 -14.37 -14.18 15.09
CA ARG A 85 -15.68 -14.85 15.15
C ARG A 85 -15.66 -16.10 16.02
N PHE A 86 -14.53 -16.81 16.04
CA PHE A 86 -14.34 -18.06 16.78
C PHE A 86 -13.41 -17.89 18.00
N LYS A 87 -13.42 -16.71 18.64
CA LYS A 87 -12.79 -16.59 19.96
C LYS A 87 -13.55 -17.49 20.92
N GLY A 88 -12.84 -18.44 21.53
CA GLY A 88 -13.39 -19.22 22.64
C GLY A 88 -13.69 -18.33 23.85
N PRO A 89 -14.32 -18.89 24.91
CA PRO A 89 -14.50 -18.21 26.18
C PRO A 89 -13.19 -17.64 26.70
N VAL A 90 -13.28 -16.54 27.46
CA VAL A 90 -12.15 -15.79 28.00
C VAL A 90 -11.24 -16.73 28.79
N GLY A 91 -9.98 -16.87 28.35
CA GLY A 91 -8.97 -17.77 28.96
C GLY A 91 -8.57 -18.96 28.08
N GLU A 92 -9.37 -19.32 27.08
CA GLU A 92 -9.03 -20.41 26.15
C GLU A 92 -8.22 -19.86 24.97
N LYS A 93 -7.05 -20.46 24.65
CA LYS A 93 -6.27 -20.08 23.45
C LYS A 93 -7.20 -20.16 22.24
N SER A 94 -7.25 -19.10 21.42
CA SER A 94 -8.04 -19.09 20.18
C SER A 94 -7.86 -20.42 19.44
N LYS A 95 -8.94 -21.17 19.21
CA LYS A 95 -8.89 -22.51 18.61
C LYS A 95 -8.37 -22.49 17.16
N PHE A 96 -8.30 -21.31 16.56
CA PHE A 96 -7.58 -20.98 15.32
C PHE A 96 -6.14 -20.50 15.54
N GLY A 97 -5.51 -20.82 16.67
CA GLY A 97 -4.18 -20.31 17.06
C GLY A 97 -3.10 -20.63 16.05
N GLY A 98 -3.16 -21.84 15.46
CA GLY A 98 -2.29 -22.28 14.37
C GLY A 98 -2.68 -21.77 12.98
N LEU A 99 -3.86 -21.15 12.81
CA LEU A 99 -4.23 -20.55 11.53
C LEU A 99 -3.48 -19.22 11.39
N ASN A 100 -2.41 -19.24 10.61
CA ASN A 100 -1.69 -18.05 10.20
C ASN A 100 -1.99 -17.73 8.72
N GLU A 101 -1.52 -16.56 8.29
CA GLU A 101 -1.73 -16.10 6.91
C GLU A 101 -1.15 -17.06 5.87
N SER A 102 0.00 -17.66 6.17
CA SER A 102 0.69 -18.64 5.32
C SER A 102 -0.16 -19.88 5.08
N THR A 103 -0.79 -20.42 6.13
CA THR A 103 -1.67 -21.58 6.07
C THR A 103 -2.90 -21.29 5.21
N LEU A 104 -3.52 -20.13 5.40
CA LEU A 104 -4.71 -19.76 4.62
C LEU A 104 -4.36 -19.52 3.14
N ARG A 105 -3.24 -18.83 2.86
CA ARG A 105 -2.73 -18.65 1.49
C ARG A 105 -2.45 -20.01 0.83
N HIS A 106 -1.78 -20.91 1.53
CA HIS A 106 -1.52 -22.26 1.03
C HIS A 106 -2.81 -23.02 0.66
N TRP A 107 -3.87 -22.88 1.46
CA TRP A 107 -5.17 -23.50 1.15
C TRP A 107 -5.86 -22.85 -0.05
N ILE A 108 -5.78 -21.52 -0.18
CA ILE A 108 -6.33 -20.78 -1.32
C ILE A 108 -5.57 -21.14 -2.62
N ASP A 109 -4.24 -21.20 -2.56
CA ASP A 109 -3.37 -21.39 -3.71
C ASP A 109 -3.39 -22.83 -4.24
N LYS A 110 -3.43 -23.83 -3.34
CA LYS A 110 -3.45 -25.24 -3.77
C LYS A 110 -4.84 -25.73 -4.14
N ASP A 111 -5.89 -25.25 -3.49
CA ASP A 111 -7.11 -26.07 -3.43
C ASP A 111 -8.39 -25.27 -3.11
N ARG A 112 -8.70 -24.26 -3.94
CA ARG A 112 -9.94 -23.46 -3.82
C ARG A 112 -11.21 -24.31 -3.70
N GLN A 113 -11.28 -25.46 -4.39
CA GLN A 113 -12.42 -26.38 -4.34
C GLN A 113 -12.51 -27.18 -3.03
N HIS A 114 -11.39 -27.37 -2.33
CA HIS A 114 -11.33 -28.09 -1.06
C HIS A 114 -11.29 -27.15 0.17
N LEU A 115 -11.24 -25.83 -0.04
CA LEU A 115 -11.30 -24.85 1.04
C LEU A 115 -12.63 -24.95 1.80
N THR A 116 -13.75 -25.08 1.10
CA THR A 116 -15.07 -25.27 1.71
C THR A 116 -15.14 -26.56 2.54
N PRO A 117 -14.76 -27.74 2.02
CA PRO A 117 -14.60 -28.95 2.84
C PRO A 117 -13.68 -28.81 4.05
N ARG A 118 -12.54 -28.11 3.94
CA ARG A 118 -11.58 -27.94 5.05
C ARG A 118 -12.08 -26.99 6.12
N ILE A 119 -12.68 -25.86 5.73
CA ILE A 119 -13.37 -24.94 6.65
C ILE A 119 -14.56 -25.66 7.30
N ASN A 120 -15.34 -26.42 6.54
CA ASN A 120 -16.45 -27.21 7.07
C ASN A 120 -15.97 -28.34 7.98
N LYS A 121 -14.83 -28.98 7.71
CA LYS A 121 -14.24 -30.00 8.57
C LYS A 121 -13.73 -29.39 9.89
N LEU A 122 -13.21 -28.17 9.86
CA LEU A 122 -12.88 -27.40 11.06
C LEU A 122 -14.13 -27.04 11.86
N ILE A 123 -15.22 -26.65 11.17
CA ILE A 123 -16.51 -26.32 11.81
C ILE A 123 -17.22 -27.58 12.36
N LYS A 124 -17.11 -28.73 11.69
CA LYS A 124 -17.80 -29.99 12.03
C LYS A 124 -17.02 -30.92 12.97
N ASN A 125 -15.79 -30.56 13.35
CA ASN A 125 -15.02 -31.36 14.29
C ASN A 125 -15.80 -31.46 15.63
N PRO A 126 -15.91 -32.64 16.28
CA PRO A 126 -16.75 -32.84 17.47
C PRO A 126 -16.37 -31.93 18.66
N LEU A 127 -15.15 -31.38 18.68
CA LEU A 127 -14.75 -30.31 19.61
C LEU A 127 -15.50 -28.96 19.37
N PHE A 128 -16.29 -28.86 18.30
CA PHE A 128 -17.10 -27.72 17.87
C PHE A 128 -18.61 -28.02 17.87
N ALA A 129 -19.04 -29.25 18.19
CA ALA A 129 -20.43 -29.68 18.11
C ALA A 129 -21.37 -28.88 19.04
N GLY A 130 -20.86 -28.38 20.17
CA GLY A 130 -21.63 -27.56 21.12
C GLY A 130 -21.97 -26.13 20.67
N TYR A 131 -21.51 -25.69 19.49
CA TYR A 131 -21.77 -24.33 18.96
C TYR A 131 -22.74 -24.28 17.77
N VAL A 132 -23.18 -25.44 17.26
CA VAL A 132 -24.05 -25.51 16.07
C VAL A 132 -25.51 -25.17 16.38
N ASP A 133 -25.93 -25.20 17.64
CA ASP A 133 -27.29 -24.84 18.08
C ASP A 133 -27.64 -23.35 17.98
N ARG A 134 -26.71 -22.48 17.55
CA ARG A 134 -26.98 -21.05 17.29
C ARG A 134 -26.97 -20.67 15.81
N GLY A 135 -27.61 -21.48 14.98
CA GLY A 135 -28.09 -21.05 13.65
C GLY A 135 -27.05 -21.10 12.51
N LEU A 136 -26.18 -22.11 12.50
CA LEU A 136 -25.18 -22.27 11.44
C LEU A 136 -25.75 -23.09 10.26
N VAL A 137 -26.49 -22.44 9.35
CA VAL A 137 -26.89 -23.05 8.07
C VAL A 137 -26.04 -22.50 6.94
N LEU A 138 -25.07 -23.30 6.47
CA LEU A 138 -24.40 -23.06 5.20
C LEU A 138 -25.38 -23.42 4.07
N ARG A 139 -26.04 -22.42 3.50
CA ARG A 139 -26.88 -22.65 2.32
C ARG A 139 -25.99 -22.97 1.12
N LYS A 140 -26.15 -24.18 0.57
CA LYS A 140 -25.75 -24.50 -0.80
C LYS A 140 -26.56 -23.55 -1.69
N GLY A 141 -25.90 -22.74 -2.50
CA GLY A 141 -26.58 -21.77 -3.37
C GLY A 141 -27.66 -22.44 -4.21
N LEU A 142 -28.86 -21.88 -4.20
CA LEU A 142 -29.92 -22.22 -5.12
C LEU A 142 -29.46 -21.86 -6.54
N VAL A 143 -29.56 -22.82 -7.44
CA VAL A 143 -29.23 -22.70 -8.86
C VAL A 143 -30.28 -21.79 -9.51
N GLY A 144 -29.89 -20.55 -9.80
CA GLY A 144 -30.62 -19.70 -10.76
C GLY A 144 -30.35 -20.15 -12.20
N PRO A 145 -31.18 -19.74 -13.18
CA PRO A 145 -31.05 -20.14 -14.57
C PRO A 145 -29.65 -19.79 -15.10
N GLN A 146 -28.98 -20.78 -15.70
CA GLN A 146 -27.68 -20.62 -16.32
C GLN A 146 -27.76 -19.55 -17.44
N PRO A 147 -26.88 -18.54 -17.44
CA PRO A 147 -26.67 -17.73 -18.62
C PRO A 147 -26.11 -18.61 -19.76
N PRO A 148 -26.39 -18.29 -21.04
CA PRO A 148 -26.00 -19.12 -22.17
C PRO A 148 -24.50 -19.40 -22.15
N GLU A 149 -24.16 -20.69 -22.19
CA GLU A 149 -22.78 -21.16 -22.25
C GLU A 149 -22.16 -20.70 -23.58
N ILE A 150 -21.31 -19.67 -23.54
CA ILE A 150 -20.37 -19.40 -24.63
C ILE A 150 -19.29 -20.48 -24.51
N PRO A 151 -19.13 -21.39 -25.49
CA PRO A 151 -18.13 -22.45 -25.40
C PRO A 151 -16.74 -21.87 -25.68
N VAL A 152 -16.14 -21.21 -24.68
CA VAL A 152 -14.72 -20.90 -24.70
C VAL A 152 -13.99 -22.14 -24.23
N LYS A 153 -13.60 -23.02 -25.17
CA LYS A 153 -12.66 -24.12 -24.92
C LYS A 153 -11.30 -23.55 -24.52
N PHE A 154 -11.14 -23.12 -23.28
CA PHE A 154 -9.83 -22.72 -22.76
C PHE A 154 -9.06 -23.98 -22.36
N ARG A 155 -8.22 -24.47 -23.27
CA ARG A 155 -7.22 -25.50 -22.95
C ARG A 155 -6.33 -24.97 -21.84
N ARG A 156 -6.48 -25.49 -20.61
CA ARG A 156 -5.43 -25.44 -19.58
C ARG A 156 -4.31 -26.38 -20.00
N GLY A 157 -3.55 -25.98 -21.02
CA GLY A 157 -2.24 -26.57 -21.26
C GLY A 157 -1.31 -26.11 -20.15
N ALA A 158 -0.49 -27.03 -19.64
CA ALA A 158 0.70 -26.74 -18.84
C ALA A 158 1.75 -25.97 -19.69
N GLY A 159 1.33 -24.82 -20.21
CA GLY A 159 2.14 -23.94 -21.04
C GLY A 159 3.22 -23.33 -20.17
N ARG A 160 4.46 -23.50 -20.61
CA ARG A 160 5.64 -22.85 -20.02
C ARG A 160 5.31 -21.39 -19.72
N LEU A 161 5.59 -20.95 -18.50
CA LEU A 161 5.44 -19.58 -17.97
C LEU A 161 6.22 -18.48 -18.74
N GLY A 162 6.58 -18.71 -20.01
CA GLY A 162 7.46 -17.84 -20.79
C GLY A 162 7.15 -17.72 -22.28
N GLN A 163 6.13 -18.37 -22.84
CA GLN A 163 5.73 -18.12 -24.23
C GLN A 163 4.60 -17.10 -24.28
N PHE A 164 4.95 -15.96 -24.85
CA PHE A 164 4.24 -14.71 -24.81
C PHE A 164 2.96 -14.85 -25.62
N GLY A 165 1.82 -14.85 -24.94
CA GLY A 165 0.57 -14.54 -25.61
C GLY A 165 0.65 -13.19 -26.32
N PRO A 166 -0.30 -12.92 -27.24
CA PRO A 166 -0.46 -11.61 -27.87
C PRO A 166 -0.29 -10.50 -26.82
N SER A 167 0.37 -9.39 -27.19
CA SER A 167 0.57 -8.28 -26.24
C SER A 167 -0.76 -7.95 -25.57
N VAL A 168 -0.78 -7.54 -24.29
CA VAL A 168 -2.05 -7.16 -23.62
C VAL A 168 -2.80 -6.06 -24.39
N TRP A 169 -2.07 -5.38 -25.29
CA TRP A 169 -2.48 -4.30 -26.16
C TRP A 169 -2.84 -4.75 -27.59
N SER A 170 -2.78 -6.04 -27.92
CA SER A 170 -2.81 -6.57 -29.31
C SER A 170 -4.12 -6.36 -30.08
N GLY A 171 -5.13 -5.73 -29.47
CA GLY A 171 -6.30 -5.22 -30.17
C GLY A 171 -6.62 -3.75 -29.90
N LYS A 172 -5.77 -3.04 -29.13
CA LYS A 172 -6.03 -1.68 -28.61
C LYS A 172 -4.72 -0.88 -28.40
N PRO A 173 -3.97 -0.55 -29.46
CA PRO A 173 -2.72 0.22 -29.35
C PRO A 173 -2.91 1.63 -28.76
N GLU A 174 -4.10 2.21 -28.88
CA GLU A 174 -4.48 3.48 -28.28
C GLU A 174 -4.32 3.46 -26.75
N LEU A 175 -4.63 2.34 -26.10
CA LEU A 175 -4.48 2.21 -24.65
C LEU A 175 -3.05 2.10 -24.20
N GLU A 176 -2.21 1.50 -25.03
CA GLU A 176 -0.77 1.45 -24.77
C GLU A 176 -0.22 2.87 -24.81
N SER A 177 -0.62 3.66 -25.81
CA SER A 177 -0.19 5.06 -26.00
C SER A 177 -0.65 5.94 -24.84
N GLU A 178 -1.92 5.90 -24.46
CA GLU A 178 -2.44 6.62 -23.29
C GLU A 178 -1.74 6.24 -21.98
N PHE A 179 -1.41 4.96 -21.81
CA PHE A 179 -0.71 4.51 -20.60
C PHE A 179 0.76 4.95 -20.59
N VAL A 180 1.40 5.01 -21.75
CA VAL A 180 2.75 5.58 -21.92
C VAL A 180 2.75 7.06 -21.55
N GLU A 181 1.83 7.84 -22.10
CA GLU A 181 1.67 9.27 -21.77
C GLU A 181 1.46 9.50 -20.27
N LEU A 182 0.63 8.66 -19.63
CA LEU A 182 0.42 8.70 -18.17
C LEU A 182 1.74 8.49 -17.41
N LEU A 183 2.56 7.52 -17.81
CA LEU A 183 3.85 7.24 -17.14
C LEU A 183 4.86 8.36 -17.36
N GLU A 184 4.91 8.93 -18.57
CA GLU A 184 5.79 10.06 -18.88
C GLU A 184 5.38 11.31 -18.10
N ALA A 185 4.09 11.62 -18.03
CA ALA A 185 3.58 12.73 -17.22
C ALA A 185 3.98 12.59 -15.74
N GLN A 186 3.84 11.38 -15.16
CA GLN A 186 4.29 11.14 -13.78
C GLN A 186 5.79 11.33 -13.61
N ARG A 187 6.58 10.87 -14.58
CA ARG A 187 8.04 11.03 -14.53
C ARG A 187 8.48 12.48 -14.66
N ASN A 188 7.82 13.26 -15.51
CA ASN A 188 8.12 14.68 -15.74
C ASN A 188 7.84 15.53 -14.48
N VAL A 189 6.90 15.11 -13.63
CA VAL A 189 6.64 15.72 -12.31
C VAL A 189 7.64 15.25 -11.24
N GLY A 190 8.59 14.38 -11.59
CA GLY A 190 9.61 13.86 -10.67
C GLY A 190 9.14 12.67 -9.82
N CYS A 191 8.02 12.03 -10.14
CA CYS A 191 7.57 10.86 -9.40
C CYS A 191 8.51 9.66 -9.59
N THR A 192 8.90 9.00 -8.49
CA THR A 192 9.69 7.77 -8.54
C THR A 192 8.85 6.58 -9.01
N LEU A 193 9.05 6.19 -10.27
CA LEU A 193 8.37 5.05 -10.88
C LEU A 193 9.19 3.76 -10.74
N ASN A 194 8.81 2.92 -9.78
CA ASN A 194 9.34 1.56 -9.68
C ASN A 194 8.33 0.53 -10.24
N SER A 195 8.76 -0.72 -10.41
CA SER A 195 7.91 -1.75 -11.01
C SER A 195 6.62 -2.03 -10.21
N VAL A 196 6.60 -1.75 -8.91
CA VAL A 196 5.40 -1.91 -8.07
C VAL A 196 4.42 -0.78 -8.35
N VAL A 197 4.90 0.47 -8.39
CA VAL A 197 4.09 1.64 -8.71
C VAL A 197 3.48 1.51 -10.10
N ILE A 198 4.29 1.17 -11.11
CA ILE A 198 3.82 0.98 -12.48
C ILE A 198 2.80 -0.16 -12.57
N GLN A 199 3.02 -1.28 -11.86
CA GLN A 199 2.04 -2.36 -11.80
C GLN A 199 0.70 -1.90 -11.21
N CYS A 200 0.72 -1.09 -10.15
CA CYS A 200 -0.49 -0.52 -9.55
C CYS A 200 -1.19 0.45 -10.51
N LEU A 201 -0.45 1.34 -11.16
CA LEU A 201 -0.97 2.28 -12.15
C LEU A 201 -1.62 1.53 -13.32
N LEU A 202 -0.92 0.55 -13.89
CA LEU A 202 -1.44 -0.26 -15.00
C LEU A 202 -2.71 -1.01 -14.62
N ARG A 203 -2.75 -1.60 -13.43
CA ARG A 203 -3.96 -2.29 -12.95
C ARG A 203 -5.11 -1.31 -12.73
N GLY A 204 -4.85 -0.14 -12.13
CA GLY A 204 -5.87 0.88 -11.94
C GLY A 204 -6.41 1.42 -13.27
N PHE A 205 -5.52 1.69 -14.22
CA PHE A 205 -5.84 2.12 -15.57
C PHE A 205 -6.71 1.09 -16.31
N LEU A 206 -6.27 -0.17 -16.35
CA LEU A 206 -7.03 -1.25 -16.98
C LEU A 206 -8.35 -1.54 -16.26
N LEU A 207 -8.40 -1.52 -14.92
CA LEU A 207 -9.66 -1.68 -14.19
C LEU A 207 -10.67 -0.58 -14.50
N SER A 208 -10.20 0.66 -14.73
CA SER A 208 -11.06 1.80 -15.01
C SER A 208 -11.61 1.80 -16.43
N LYS A 209 -10.81 1.35 -17.41
CA LYS A 209 -11.19 1.43 -18.83
C LYS A 209 -11.64 0.08 -19.42
N TYR A 210 -11.01 -1.03 -19.03
CA TYR A 210 -11.19 -2.37 -19.62
C TYR A 210 -10.98 -3.48 -18.58
N PRO A 211 -11.89 -3.60 -17.59
CA PRO A 211 -11.75 -4.58 -16.52
C PRO A 211 -11.74 -6.04 -17.04
N GLU A 212 -12.37 -6.31 -18.20
CA GLU A 212 -12.49 -7.63 -18.83
C GLU A 212 -11.14 -8.22 -19.27
N ILE A 213 -10.10 -7.40 -19.39
CA ILE A 213 -8.76 -7.86 -19.75
C ILE A 213 -8.09 -8.52 -18.54
N LEU A 214 -8.33 -7.99 -17.34
CA LEU A 214 -7.65 -8.41 -16.12
C LEU A 214 -8.27 -9.67 -15.51
N THR A 215 -7.44 -10.53 -14.91
CA THR A 215 -7.92 -11.73 -14.20
C THR A 215 -8.94 -11.43 -13.11
N CYS A 216 -8.84 -10.29 -12.43
CA CYS A 216 -9.84 -9.89 -11.43
C CYS A 216 -11.19 -9.45 -12.03
N GLY A 217 -11.24 -9.13 -13.32
CA GLY A 217 -12.47 -8.91 -14.09
C GLY A 217 -12.85 -10.11 -14.98
N GLY A 218 -12.26 -11.28 -14.75
CA GLY A 218 -12.54 -12.50 -15.53
C GLY A 218 -11.67 -12.70 -16.77
N GLY A 219 -10.72 -11.79 -17.04
CA GLY A 219 -9.83 -11.85 -18.20
C GLY A 219 -8.61 -12.76 -18.07
N PRO A 220 -7.89 -13.00 -19.17
CA PRO A 220 -6.71 -13.88 -19.17
C PRO A 220 -5.45 -13.19 -18.63
N PHE A 221 -5.42 -11.87 -18.53
CA PHE A 221 -4.19 -11.13 -18.25
C PHE A 221 -3.93 -10.95 -16.75
N GLN A 222 -2.80 -11.51 -16.30
CA GLN A 222 -2.24 -11.25 -14.97
C GLN A 222 -1.05 -10.29 -15.07
N CYS A 223 -1.28 -9.03 -14.70
CA CYS A 223 -0.22 -8.03 -14.63
C CYS A 223 0.79 -8.40 -13.51
N SER A 224 1.91 -9.02 -13.89
CA SER A 224 3.01 -9.42 -12.99
C SER A 224 4.15 -8.41 -13.01
N ARG A 225 4.97 -8.38 -11.94
CA ARG A 225 6.12 -7.46 -11.87
C ARG A 225 7.16 -7.74 -12.96
N THR A 226 7.39 -9.01 -13.29
CA THR A 226 8.32 -9.41 -14.35
C THR A 226 7.84 -8.93 -15.71
N TRP A 227 6.54 -9.06 -15.99
CA TRP A 227 5.93 -8.54 -17.21
C TRP A 227 6.10 -7.01 -17.31
N VAL A 228 5.79 -6.28 -16.23
CA VAL A 228 5.92 -4.80 -16.19
C VAL A 228 7.37 -4.38 -16.43
N LYS A 229 8.34 -5.02 -15.77
CA LYS A 229 9.76 -4.68 -15.94
C LYS A 229 10.21 -4.82 -17.39
N ARG A 230 9.79 -5.91 -18.04
CA ARG A 230 10.11 -6.20 -19.43
C ARG A 230 9.42 -5.22 -20.37
N TRP A 231 8.10 -5.02 -20.21
CA TRP A 231 7.33 -4.09 -21.04
C TRP A 231 7.88 -2.66 -20.98
N VAL A 232 8.18 -2.16 -19.77
CA VAL A 232 8.77 -0.82 -19.58
C VAL A 232 10.15 -0.71 -20.26
N ARG A 233 10.97 -1.76 -20.22
CA ARG A 233 12.26 -1.79 -20.90
C ARG A 233 12.10 -1.76 -22.42
N GLU A 234 11.21 -2.59 -22.95
CA GLU A 234 10.99 -2.74 -24.39
C GLU A 234 10.32 -1.51 -25.00
N LYS A 235 9.36 -0.90 -24.30
CA LYS A 235 8.53 0.19 -24.84
C LYS A 235 9.06 1.59 -24.53
N LEU A 236 9.63 1.78 -23.34
CA LEU A 236 10.10 3.10 -22.90
C LEU A 236 11.63 3.20 -22.88
N GLY A 237 12.36 2.09 -23.09
CA GLY A 237 13.82 2.06 -22.92
C GLY A 237 14.26 2.28 -21.47
N TRP A 238 13.34 2.22 -20.50
CA TRP A 238 13.66 2.51 -19.10
C TRP A 238 14.26 1.29 -18.41
N SER A 239 15.34 1.53 -17.68
CA SER A 239 15.92 0.56 -16.77
C SER A 239 15.47 0.85 -15.33
N PHE A 240 15.14 -0.20 -14.59
CA PHE A 240 14.95 -0.06 -13.15
C PHE A 240 16.31 -0.12 -12.49
N ARG A 241 16.67 0.95 -11.75
CA ARG A 241 17.79 0.84 -10.82
C ARG A 241 17.47 -0.29 -9.86
N GLN A 242 18.31 -1.32 -9.88
CA GLN A 242 18.29 -2.32 -8.84
C GLN A 242 18.50 -1.55 -7.55
N SER A 243 17.56 -1.64 -6.61
CA SER A 243 17.74 -1.03 -5.30
C SER A 243 19.11 -1.46 -4.83
N THR A 244 20.04 -0.51 -4.78
CA THR A 244 21.37 -0.79 -4.29
C THR A 244 21.12 -1.23 -2.86
N THR A 245 21.55 -2.44 -2.51
CA THR A 245 21.58 -2.93 -1.13
C THR A 245 22.48 -2.05 -0.24
N ALA A 246 22.96 -0.91 -0.73
CA ALA A 246 23.63 0.17 -0.02
C ALA A 246 22.81 0.80 1.11
N ALA A 247 21.53 0.43 1.30
CA ALA A 247 20.89 0.67 2.61
C ALA A 247 21.61 -0.04 3.78
N TRP A 248 22.55 -0.95 3.49
CA TRP A 248 23.49 -1.53 4.46
C TRP A 248 24.75 -0.71 4.70
N LYS A 249 25.06 0.26 3.84
CA LYS A 249 26.17 1.20 4.07
C LYS A 249 25.57 2.50 4.57
N LEU A 250 25.11 2.45 5.82
CA LEU A 250 24.89 3.69 6.56
C LEU A 250 26.25 4.41 6.61
N PRO A 251 26.31 5.72 6.33
CA PRO A 251 27.49 6.53 6.61
C PRO A 251 27.97 6.29 8.04
N GLU A 252 29.27 6.36 8.34
CA GLU A 252 29.76 6.15 9.71
C GLU A 252 29.09 7.10 10.74
N ASP A 253 28.64 8.27 10.28
CA ASP A 253 27.96 9.31 11.06
C ASP A 253 26.42 9.26 10.99
N TRP A 254 25.82 8.16 10.51
CA TRP A 254 24.36 8.08 10.32
C TRP A 254 23.55 8.37 11.59
N GLU A 255 24.08 8.05 12.77
CA GLU A 255 23.44 8.36 14.05
C GLU A 255 23.36 9.87 14.29
N LEU A 256 24.43 10.59 13.96
CA LEU A 256 24.50 12.04 14.08
C LEU A 256 23.52 12.68 13.10
N GLN A 257 23.51 12.21 11.85
CA GLN A 257 22.56 12.68 10.83
C GLN A 257 21.10 12.41 11.23
N GLY A 258 20.83 11.23 11.81
CA GLY A 258 19.51 10.87 12.32
C GLY A 258 19.06 11.78 13.48
N LYS A 259 19.95 12.07 14.43
CA LYS A 259 19.69 13.01 15.54
C LYS A 259 19.44 14.42 15.01
N LEU A 260 20.31 14.92 14.13
CA LEU A 260 20.19 16.25 13.54
C LEU A 260 18.88 16.41 12.75
N MET A 261 18.48 15.39 12.00
CA MET A 261 17.20 15.35 11.30
C MET A 261 16.01 15.35 12.26
N ALA A 262 16.06 14.58 13.35
CA ALA A 262 15.02 14.59 14.38
C ALA A 262 14.90 15.97 15.06
N SER A 263 16.03 16.62 15.35
CA SER A 263 16.08 17.98 15.90
C SER A 263 15.49 19.01 14.94
N ARG A 264 15.83 18.94 13.64
CA ARG A 264 15.25 19.80 12.60
C ARG A 264 13.74 19.62 12.50
N LEU A 265 13.25 18.38 12.54
CA LEU A 265 11.82 18.10 12.53
C LEU A 265 11.12 18.66 13.79
N ALA A 266 11.70 18.45 14.97
CA ALA A 266 11.18 19.00 16.22
C ALA A 266 11.12 20.53 16.17
N TYR A 267 12.18 21.15 15.66
CA TYR A 267 12.23 22.60 15.44
C TYR A 267 11.10 23.07 14.53
N LEU A 268 10.89 22.44 13.37
CA LEU A 268 9.82 22.82 12.44
C LEU A 268 8.42 22.67 13.07
N VAL A 269 8.20 21.59 13.83
CA VAL A 269 6.94 21.37 14.54
C VAL A 269 6.69 22.45 15.59
N LEU A 270 7.73 22.86 16.33
CA LEU A 270 7.63 23.87 17.37
C LEU A 270 7.49 25.29 16.80
N SER A 271 8.36 25.67 15.85
CA SER A 271 8.39 27.01 15.23
C SER A 271 7.10 27.32 14.47
N HIS A 272 6.62 26.39 13.66
CA HIS A 272 5.37 26.55 12.90
C HIS A 272 4.12 26.12 13.69
N LYS A 273 4.25 25.79 14.98
CA LYS A 273 3.16 25.34 15.86
C LYS A 273 2.31 24.23 15.22
N ILE A 274 2.94 23.29 14.52
CA ILE A 274 2.25 22.22 13.81
C ILE A 274 1.58 21.30 14.85
N PRO A 275 0.25 21.14 14.82
CA PRO A 275 -0.44 20.21 15.70
C PRO A 275 0.13 18.80 15.52
N ARG A 276 0.39 18.09 16.63
CA ARG A 276 0.93 16.71 16.60
C ARG A 276 0.12 15.77 15.70
N SER A 277 -1.18 16.01 15.54
CA SER A 277 -2.08 15.25 14.66
C SER A 277 -1.80 15.40 13.17
N LEU A 278 -1.03 16.42 12.75
CA LEU A 278 -0.67 16.69 11.36
C LEU A 278 0.75 16.23 11.01
N VAL A 279 1.52 15.75 11.99
CA VAL A 279 2.86 15.22 11.75
C VAL A 279 2.75 13.81 11.20
N VAL A 280 2.82 13.67 9.88
CA VAL A 280 2.87 12.38 9.20
C VAL A 280 4.30 12.11 8.75
N ILE A 281 4.93 11.12 9.37
CA ILE A 281 6.27 10.66 8.97
C ILE A 281 6.08 9.74 7.76
N TYR A 282 6.46 10.22 6.57
CA TYR A 282 6.52 9.39 5.36
C TYR A 282 7.97 9.22 4.92
N SER A 283 8.54 8.05 5.18
CA SER A 283 9.88 7.70 4.73
C SER A 283 9.80 6.55 3.72
N ARG A 284 10.42 6.74 2.55
CA ARG A 284 10.71 5.64 1.61
C ARG A 284 12.22 5.35 1.49
N THR A 285 13.08 6.22 1.99
CA THR A 285 14.54 6.18 1.71
C THR A 285 15.41 6.72 2.85
N TRP A 286 14.97 6.65 4.10
CA TRP A 286 15.73 7.12 5.28
C TRP A 286 15.97 8.64 5.36
N ILE A 287 15.66 9.39 4.29
CA ILE A 287 15.49 10.83 4.32
C ILE A 287 14.02 11.11 4.63
N LEU A 288 13.78 11.73 5.78
CA LEU A 288 12.46 12.06 6.30
C LEU A 288 11.99 13.32 5.56
N VAL A 289 11.29 13.13 4.44
CA VAL A 289 10.60 14.24 3.77
C VAL A 289 9.34 14.53 4.58
N THR A 290 9.36 15.64 5.32
CA THR A 290 8.16 16.16 5.98
C THR A 290 7.25 16.74 4.90
N CYS A 291 6.35 15.91 4.34
CA CYS A 291 5.21 16.47 3.63
C CYS A 291 4.24 17.05 4.67
N VAL A 292 4.48 18.28 5.11
CA VAL A 292 3.45 19.07 5.75
C VAL A 292 2.44 19.40 4.67
N ARG A 293 1.39 18.59 4.55
CA ARG A 293 0.22 18.99 3.79
C ARG A 293 -0.47 20.07 4.61
N VAL A 294 -0.02 21.31 4.46
CA VAL A 294 -0.73 22.50 4.94
C VAL A 294 -2.01 22.54 4.14
N ILE A 295 -3.06 21.92 4.67
CA ILE A 295 -4.41 22.19 4.20
C ILE A 295 -4.72 23.58 4.74
N PHE A 296 -4.42 24.61 3.95
CA PHE A 296 -5.02 25.92 4.17
C PHE A 296 -6.54 25.70 4.10
N ARG A 297 -7.18 25.70 5.26
CA ARG A 297 -8.60 26.01 5.34
C ARG A 297 -8.69 27.53 5.21
N TYR A 298 -8.91 27.99 3.99
CA TYR A 298 -9.59 29.27 3.75
C TYR A 298 -11.08 29.07 4.03
#